data_AF-A0A965HGV4-F1
#
_entry.id   AF-A0A965HGV4-F1
#
_cell.length_a   1.000
_cell.length_b   1.000
_cell.length_c   1.000
_cell.angle_alpha   90.00
_cell.angle_beta   90.00
_cell.angle_gamma   90.00
#
_symmetry.space_group_name_H-M   'P 1'
#
loop_
_entity.id
_entity.type
_entity.pdbx_description
1 polymer ?
#
loop_
_entity_poly.entity_id
_entity_poly.type
_entity_poly.pdbx_seq_one_letter_code
_entity_poly.pdbx_strand_id
1 'polypeptide(L)'
;MLAATITVEWGDELHSISLTPRNWAKVKSGTAHRQRGKGYYCGTEFFWDYWEFSGGLDGDLTVGYGNDGGEGFVGSLSDAIIRENRPKKKNRGKGQE
;
A
#
# COMPACT_ATOMS: atom_id res chain seq x y z
N MET A 1 18.19 2.84 -2.67
CA MET A 1 16.85 3.28 -2.21
C MET A 1 16.09 2.07 -1.71
N LEU A 2 15.42 2.18 -0.55
CA LEU A 2 14.64 1.10 0.07
C LEU A 2 13.21 1.08 -0.48
N ALA A 3 12.64 -0.10 -0.60
CA ALA A 3 11.20 -0.30 -0.75
C ALA A 3 10.54 -0.36 0.64
N ALA A 4 9.21 -0.32 0.69
CA ALA A 4 8.47 -0.47 1.94
C ALA A 4 7.22 -1.33 1.74
N THR A 5 6.86 -2.07 2.78
CA THR A 5 5.54 -2.68 2.93
C THR A 5 4.80 -1.95 4.04
N ILE A 6 3.65 -1.40 3.72
CA ILE A 6 2.76 -0.70 4.66
C ILE A 6 1.61 -1.64 4.97
N THR A 7 1.29 -1.83 6.25
CA THR A 7 0.20 -2.69 6.70
C THR A 7 -0.70 -1.92 7.66
N VAL A 8 -2.01 -1.99 7.44
CA VAL A 8 -3.02 -1.46 8.35
C VAL A 8 -3.94 -2.60 8.78
N GLU A 9 -4.56 -2.42 9.93
CA GLU A 9 -5.66 -3.24 10.40
C GLU A 9 -6.96 -2.53 10.04
N TRP A 10 -7.89 -3.25 9.41
CA TRP A 10 -9.28 -2.83 9.34
C TRP A 10 -10.18 -4.05 9.52
N GLY A 11 -11.26 -3.90 10.29
CA GLY A 11 -11.99 -5.06 10.79
C GLY A 11 -11.06 -5.99 11.58
N ASP A 12 -11.22 -7.31 11.40
CA ASP A 12 -10.39 -8.34 12.03
C ASP A 12 -9.26 -8.85 11.11
N GLU A 13 -8.91 -8.10 10.06
CA GLU A 13 -7.92 -8.51 9.05
C GLU A 13 -6.79 -7.47 8.83
N LEU A 14 -5.63 -7.98 8.42
CA LEU A 14 -4.47 -7.16 8.06
C LEU A 14 -4.36 -6.98 6.55
N HIS A 15 -4.32 -5.73 6.11
CA HIS A 15 -4.20 -5.35 4.70
C HIS A 15 -2.87 -4.67 4.45
N SER A 16 -2.22 -5.02 3.34
CA SER A 16 -0.87 -4.53 3.07
C SER A 16 -0.62 -4.20 1.60
N ILE A 17 0.20 -3.16 1.40
CA ILE A 17 0.68 -2.73 0.09
C ILE A 17 2.20 -2.66 0.06
N SER A 18 2.77 -3.10 -1.07
CA SER A 18 4.20 -2.98 -1.32
C SER A 18 4.48 -1.78 -2.24
N LEU A 19 5.33 -0.87 -1.76
CA LEU A 19 5.78 0.31 -2.47
C LEU A 19 7.18 0.06 -3.05
N THR A 20 7.34 0.39 -4.33
CA THR A 20 8.67 0.42 -4.94
C THR A 20 9.54 1.50 -4.28
N PRO A 21 10.87 1.45 -4.41
CA PRO A 21 11.71 2.47 -3.82
C PRO A 21 11.40 3.90 -4.28
N ARG A 22 10.95 4.04 -5.53
CA ARG A 22 10.53 5.33 -6.08
C ARG A 22 9.24 5.85 -5.43
N ASN A 23 8.24 4.99 -5.28
CA ASN A 23 6.96 5.38 -4.67
C ASN A 23 7.16 5.65 -3.17
N TRP A 24 7.96 4.83 -2.50
CA TRP A 24 8.27 5.04 -1.09
C TRP A 24 9.03 6.35 -0.86
N ALA A 25 9.96 6.73 -1.75
CA ALA A 25 10.61 8.03 -1.68
C ALA A 25 9.62 9.20 -1.81
N LYS A 26 8.61 9.10 -2.69
CA LYS A 26 7.54 10.12 -2.81
C LYS A 26 6.72 10.25 -1.54
N VAL A 27 6.30 9.12 -0.96
CA VAL A 27 5.54 9.10 0.30
C VAL A 27 6.35 9.76 1.40
N LYS A 28 7.63 9.39 1.57
CA LYS A 28 8.51 10.01 2.57
C LYS A 28 8.74 11.50 2.36
N SER A 29 8.73 11.99 1.13
CA SER A 29 8.87 13.42 0.83
C SER A 29 7.56 14.21 0.95
N GLY A 30 6.46 13.58 1.39
CA GLY A 30 5.14 14.19 1.50
C GLY A 30 4.45 14.44 0.17
N THR A 31 4.99 13.91 -0.93
CA THR A 31 4.33 13.98 -2.23
C THR A 31 3.17 12.99 -2.24
N ALA A 32 1.97 13.50 -2.53
CA ALA A 32 0.78 12.67 -2.64
C ALA A 32 1.01 11.50 -3.59
N HIS A 33 0.65 10.30 -3.14
CA HIS A 33 0.81 9.07 -3.90
C HIS A 33 -0.43 8.20 -3.71
N ARG A 34 -0.99 7.74 -4.83
CA ARG A 34 -2.11 6.81 -4.83
C ARG A 34 -1.74 5.54 -5.57
N GLN A 35 -2.12 4.39 -5.03
CA GLN A 35 -1.84 3.09 -5.63
C GLN A 35 -2.94 2.09 -5.30
N ARG A 36 -3.38 1.33 -6.30
CA ARG A 36 -4.24 0.16 -6.06
C ARG A 36 -3.41 -0.96 -5.42
N GLY A 37 -3.93 -1.55 -4.37
CA GLY A 37 -3.35 -2.72 -3.73
C GLY A 37 -3.63 -4.00 -4.51
N LYS A 38 -3.51 -5.12 -3.82
CA LYS A 38 -3.70 -6.47 -4.38
C LYS A 38 -5.17 -6.95 -4.29
N GLY A 39 -6.01 -6.20 -3.60
CA GLY A 39 -7.35 -6.59 -3.20
C GLY A 39 -7.37 -7.62 -2.08
N TYR A 40 -8.57 -7.97 -1.65
CA TYR A 40 -8.82 -8.99 -0.63
C TYR A 40 -10.19 -9.65 -0.89
N TYR A 41 -10.41 -10.80 -0.24
CA TYR A 41 -11.69 -11.50 -0.29
C TYR A 41 -12.41 -11.30 1.04
N CYS A 42 -13.68 -10.91 0.98
CA CYS A 42 -14.58 -10.95 2.12
C CYS A 42 -15.64 -12.02 1.83
N GLY A 43 -15.54 -13.17 2.51
CA GLY A 43 -16.32 -14.35 2.15
C GLY A 43 -15.99 -14.84 0.74
N THR A 44 -16.97 -14.82 -0.16
CA THR A 44 -16.82 -15.24 -1.57
C THR A 44 -16.60 -14.07 -2.54
N GLU A 45 -16.67 -12.83 -2.05
CA GLU A 45 -16.60 -11.64 -2.89
C GLU A 45 -15.21 -11.00 -2.83
N PHE A 46 -14.72 -10.54 -3.98
CA PHE A 46 -13.42 -9.89 -4.11
C PHE A 46 -13.57 -8.37 -4.18
N PHE A 47 -12.78 -7.66 -3.37
CA PHE A 47 -12.75 -6.21 -3.34
C PHE A 47 -11.35 -5.70 -3.67
N TRP A 48 -11.28 -4.69 -4.53
CA TRP A 48 -10.06 -3.90 -4.70
C TRP A 48 -9.87 -2.96 -3.51
N ASP A 49 -8.63 -2.79 -3.10
CA ASP A 49 -8.19 -1.79 -2.13
C ASP A 49 -7.42 -0.67 -2.82
N TYR A 50 -7.64 0.56 -2.37
CA TYR A 50 -7.04 1.77 -2.94
C TYR A 50 -6.39 2.57 -1.82
N TRP A 51 -5.07 2.68 -1.91
CA TRP A 51 -4.25 3.34 -0.90
C TRP A 51 -3.89 4.74 -1.36
N GLU A 52 -4.11 5.71 -0.50
CA GLU A 52 -3.79 7.11 -0.71
C GLU A 52 -2.93 7.63 0.45
N PHE A 53 -1.77 8.18 0.09
CA PHE A 53 -0.77 8.70 1.01
C PHE A 53 -0.61 10.19 0.75
N SER A 54 -0.54 11.00 1.79
CA SER A 54 -0.23 12.43 1.69
C SER A 54 0.57 12.90 2.91
N GLY A 55 1.13 14.12 2.87
CA GLY A 55 1.69 14.79 4.05
C GLY A 55 3.01 14.25 4.62
N GLY A 56 3.48 13.08 4.21
CA GLY A 56 4.80 12.55 4.61
C GLY A 56 4.70 11.39 5.59
N LEU A 57 5.73 11.21 6.43
CA LEU A 57 5.70 10.20 7.48
C LEU A 57 4.68 10.50 8.59
N ASP A 58 4.41 11.78 8.83
CA ASP A 58 3.41 12.27 9.79
C ASP A 58 2.09 12.67 9.12
N GLY A 59 1.92 12.30 7.85
CA GLY A 59 0.76 12.68 7.06
C GLY A 59 -0.33 11.61 7.04
N ASP A 60 -1.33 11.84 6.19
CA ASP A 60 -2.52 10.99 6.13
C ASP A 60 -2.30 9.72 5.30
N LEU A 61 -2.91 8.64 5.77
CA LEU A 61 -3.10 7.40 5.06
C LEU A 61 -4.60 7.07 5.03
N THR A 62 -5.14 6.96 3.82
CA THR A 62 -6.50 6.47 3.58
C THR A 62 -6.45 5.20 2.76
N VAL A 63 -7.20 4.18 3.18
CA VAL A 63 -7.42 2.97 2.40
C VAL A 63 -8.91 2.77 2.19
N GLY A 64 -9.35 2.94 0.96
CA GLY A 64 -10.71 2.63 0.53
C GLY A 64 -10.81 1.25 -0.11
N TYR A 65 -12.02 0.72 -0.20
CA TYR A 65 -12.30 -0.54 -0.88
C TYR A 65 -13.57 -0.49 -1.73
N GLY A 66 -13.63 -1.41 -2.69
CA GLY A 66 -14.74 -1.49 -3.64
C GLY A 66 -14.81 -0.30 -4.59
N ASN A 67 -15.89 -0.22 -5.35
CA ASN A 67 -16.13 0.89 -6.29
C ASN A 67 -17.06 1.97 -5.72
N ASP A 68 -17.74 1.69 -4.60
CA ASP A 68 -18.78 2.55 -4.02
C ASP A 68 -18.24 3.51 -2.95
N GLY A 69 -16.92 3.57 -2.76
CA GLY A 69 -16.30 4.48 -1.79
C GLY A 69 -16.31 3.97 -0.35
N GLY A 70 -16.26 2.65 -0.14
CA GLY A 70 -16.08 2.09 1.19
C GLY A 70 -14.74 2.50 1.79
N GLU A 71 -14.73 2.82 3.08
CA GLU A 71 -13.51 3.21 3.82
C GLU A 71 -13.10 2.07 4.74
N GLY A 72 -11.90 1.53 4.53
CA GLY A 72 -11.30 0.51 5.39
C GLY A 72 -10.46 1.13 6.49
N PHE A 73 -9.60 2.08 6.14
CA PHE A 73 -8.72 2.76 7.10
C PHE A 73 -8.63 4.25 6.79
N VAL A 74 -8.77 5.09 7.82
CA VAL A 74 -8.56 6.54 7.74
C VAL A 74 -7.78 6.93 9.00
N GLY A 75 -6.53 7.39 8.83
CA GLY A 75 -5.66 7.73 9.95
C GLY A 75 -4.32 8.28 9.46
N SER A 76 -3.33 8.32 10.35
CA SER A 76 -1.99 8.74 9.97
C SER A 76 -1.18 7.56 9.42
N LEU A 77 -0.21 7.85 8.55
CA LEU A 77 0.78 6.86 8.14
C LEU A 77 1.58 6.31 9.34
N SER A 78 1.73 7.09 10.42
CA SER A 78 2.40 6.64 11.65
C SER A 78 1.65 5.54 12.39
N ASP A 79 0.33 5.40 12.16
CA ASP A 79 -0.50 4.38 12.78
C ASP A 79 -0.37 3.01 12.06
N ALA A 80 0.23 3.01 10.86
CA ALA A 80 0.46 1.81 10.08
C ALA A 80 1.78 1.11 10.47
N ILE A 81 1.82 -0.21 10.28
CA ILE A 81 3.05 -0.98 10.41
C ILE A 81 3.87 -0.80 9.12
N ILE A 82 5.04 -0.17 9.25
CA ILE A 82 5.97 0.12 8.14
C ILE A 82 7.17 -0.82 8.22
N ARG A 83 7.40 -1.60 7.16
CA ARG A 83 8.61 -2.43 7.01
C ARG A 83 9.40 -2.04 5.77
N GLU A 84 10.49 -1.30 5.96
CA GLU A 84 11.43 -1.01 4.87
C GLU A 84 12.28 -2.25 4.52
N ASN A 85 12.51 -2.47 3.23
CA ASN A 85 13.31 -3.59 2.75
C ASN A 85 14.13 -3.24 1.50
N ARG A 86 15.22 -3.99 1.27
CA ARG A 86 15.94 -3.92 0.00
C ARG A 86 15.12 -4.66 -1.05
N PRO A 87 14.81 -4.03 -2.21
CA PRO A 87 14.04 -4.69 -3.25
C PRO A 87 14.78 -5.94 -3.74
N LYS A 88 14.10 -7.09 -3.75
CA LYS A 88 14.63 -8.30 -4.38
C LYS A 88 14.78 -8.02 -5.88
N LYS A 89 15.97 -8.25 -6.46
CA LYS A 89 16.16 -8.18 -7.91
C LYS A 89 15.18 -9.17 -8.55
N LYS A 90 14.19 -8.68 -9.29
CA LYS A 90 13.40 -9.55 -10.17
C LYS A 90 14.35 -10.04 -11.27
N ASN A 91 14.72 -11.32 -11.25
CA ASN A 91 15.30 -11.95 -12.44
C ASN A 91 14.23 -11.87 -13.52
N ARG A 92 14.41 -11.00 -14.50
CA ARG A 92 13.70 -11.08 -15.76
C ARG A 92 14.21 -12.35 -16.41
N GLY A 93 13.47 -13.45 -16.27
CA GLY A 93 13.68 -14.63 -17.10
C GLY A 93 13.65 -14.15 -18.55
N LYS A 94 14.76 -14.29 -19.25
CA LYS A 94 14.74 -14.23 -20.71
C LYS A 94 13.84 -15.39 -21.12
N GLY A 95 12.70 -15.08 -21.74
CA GLY A 95 11.99 -16.07 -22.53
C GLY A 95 12.99 -16.61 -23.55
N GLN A 96 13.27 -17.91 -23.46
CA GLN A 96 13.82 -18.66 -24.58
C GLN A 96 12.65 -18.91 -25.52
N GLU A 97 12.77 -18.41 -26.73
CA GLU A 97 12.16 -18.99 -27.93
C GLU A 97 13.30 -19.22 -28.93
#